data_AF-A0AAN6VH11-F1
#
_entry.id   AF-A0AAN6VH11-F1
#
_cell.length_a   1.000
_cell.length_b   1.000
_cell.length_c   1.000
_cell.angle_alpha   90.00
_cell.angle_beta   90.00
_cell.angle_gamma   90.00
#
_symmetry.space_group_name_H-M   'P 1'
#
loop_
_entity.id
_entity.type
_entity.pdbx_description
1 polymer ?
#
loop_
_entity_poly.entity_id
_entity_poly.type
_entity_poly.pdbx_seq_one_letter_code
_entity_poly.pdbx_strand_id
1 'polypeptide(L)'
;KGVQRIERLEVDEHVYHPHSDEAIGQAIQGLEIERFDWRKTDMAVTILHGMSSTRVLHLYSSGNDAVLRSWSAPDGLGKLQNVSV
;
A
#
# COMPACT_ATOMS: atom_id res chain seq x y z
N LYS A 1 24.35 7.37 6.52
CA LYS A 1 23.35 8.31 5.96
C LYS A 1 22.35 7.47 5.17
N GLY A 2 21.08 7.49 5.55
CA GLY A 2 19.99 6.74 4.91
C GLY A 2 18.68 7.15 5.59
N VAL A 3 17.63 7.36 4.81
CA VAL A 3 16.30 7.66 5.37
C VAL A 3 15.76 6.34 5.91
N GLN A 4 15.49 6.30 7.21
CA GLN A 4 14.89 5.13 7.88
C GLN A 4 13.37 5.29 8.01
N ARG A 5 12.91 6.53 8.20
CA ARG A 5 11.51 6.86 8.47
C ARG A 5 10.99 7.98 7.58
N ILE A 6 9.80 7.76 7.04
CA ILE A 6 9.06 8.65 6.15
C ILE A 6 7.69 8.93 6.78
N GLU A 7 7.46 10.19 7.13
CA GLU A 7 6.18 10.66 7.71
C GLU A 7 4.99 10.52 6.74
N ARG A 8 5.25 10.72 5.44
CA ARG A 8 4.25 10.67 4.38
C ARG A 8 4.92 10.34 3.04
N LEU A 9 4.48 9.26 2.40
CA LEU A 9 4.85 8.91 1.03
C LEU A 9 3.62 9.08 0.15
N GLU A 10 3.72 9.98 -0.83
CA GLU A 10 2.68 10.22 -1.82
C GLU A 10 3.25 9.99 -3.21
N VAL A 11 2.54 9.20 -4.01
CA VAL A 11 2.91 8.95 -5.41
C VAL A 11 1.68 9.10 -6.28
N ASP A 12 1.72 10.10 -7.17
CA ASP A 12 0.78 10.23 -8.26
C ASP A 12 1.12 9.20 -9.35
N GLU A 13 0.29 8.17 -9.45
CA GLU A 13 0.50 7.07 -10.38
C GLU A 13 -0.04 7.38 -11.78
N HIS A 14 0.65 6.89 -12.82
CA HIS A 14 0.18 7.06 -14.18
C HIS A 14 -0.95 6.08 -14.52
N VAL A 15 -2.13 6.60 -14.87
CA VAL A 15 -3.35 5.80 -15.10
C VAL A 15 -3.17 4.73 -16.19
N TYR A 16 -2.47 5.05 -17.29
CA TYR A 16 -2.29 4.11 -18.41
C TYR A 16 -1.06 3.22 -18.29
N HIS A 17 -0.14 3.56 -17.38
CA HIS A 17 1.14 2.87 -17.24
C HIS A 17 1.50 2.77 -15.75
N PRO A 18 0.64 2.15 -14.93
CA PRO A 18 0.88 2.06 -13.50
C PRO A 18 2.09 1.16 -13.23
N HIS A 19 2.80 1.43 -12.13
CA HIS A 19 3.81 0.50 -11.66
C HIS A 19 3.18 -0.84 -11.29
N SER A 20 3.94 -1.92 -11.45
CA SER A 20 3.52 -3.24 -10.95
C SER A 20 3.54 -3.25 -9.42
N ASP A 21 2.69 -4.06 -8.80
CA ASP A 21 2.67 -4.22 -7.35
C ASP A 21 4.04 -4.70 -6.82
N GLU A 22 4.78 -5.50 -7.60
CA GLU A 22 6.14 -5.93 -7.28
C GLU A 22 7.13 -4.76 -7.24
N ALA A 23 7.08 -3.86 -8.23
CA ALA A 23 7.95 -2.69 -8.26
C ALA A 23 7.67 -1.75 -7.08
N ILE A 24 6.39 -1.58 -6.72
CA ILE A 24 5.98 -0.81 -5.54
C ILE A 24 6.53 -1.46 -4.27
N GLY A 25 6.35 -2.78 -4.11
CA GLY A 25 6.85 -3.54 -2.96
C GLY A 25 8.36 -3.42 -2.79
N GLN A 26 9.13 -3.49 -3.88
CA GLN A 26 10.58 -3.28 -3.87
C GLN A 26 10.96 -1.84 -3.50
N ALA A 27 10.23 -0.84 -4.01
CA ALA A 27 10.52 0.57 -3.75
C ALA A 27 10.30 0.96 -2.28
N ILE A 28 9.35 0.32 -1.59
CA ILE A 28 9.02 0.60 -0.19
C ILE A 28 9.73 -0.34 0.80
N GLN A 29 10.46 -1.33 0.31
CA GLN A 29 11.10 -2.35 1.14
C GLN A 29 12.12 -1.72 2.10
N GLY A 30 11.95 -1.99 3.39
CA GLY A 30 12.86 -1.54 4.44
C GLY A 30 12.66 -0.08 4.87
N LEU A 31 11.64 0.61 4.36
CA LEU A 31 11.26 1.95 4.79
C LEU A 31 10.20 1.88 5.90
N GLU A 32 10.34 2.71 6.93
CA GLU A 32 9.27 2.94 7.90
C GLU A 32 8.38 4.09 7.40
N ILE A 33 7.20 3.79 6.87
CA ILE A 33 6.30 4.80 6.30
C ILE A 33 5.06 4.91 7.17
N GLU A 34 4.75 6.10 7.68
CA GLU A 34 3.57 6.30 8.54
C GLU A 34 2.27 6.52 7.78
N ARG A 35 2.33 7.30 6.69
CA ARG A 35 1.19 7.58 5.82
C ARG A 35 1.55 7.18 4.41
N PHE A 36 0.83 6.20 3.89
CA PHE A 36 1.04 5.64 2.56
C PHE A 36 -0.13 6.04 1.65
N ASP A 37 0.16 6.84 0.63
CA ASP A 37 -0.78 7.27 -0.40
C ASP A 37 -0.17 7.05 -1.80
N TRP A 38 -0.19 5.81 -2.26
CA TRP A 38 0.17 5.50 -3.65
C TRP A 38 -1.10 5.40 -4.48
N ARG A 39 -1.28 6.31 -5.45
CA ARG A 39 -2.54 6.45 -6.21
C ARG A 39 -2.76 5.40 -7.28
N LYS A 40 -2.35 4.16 -7.02
CA LYS A 40 -2.59 3.02 -7.89
C LYS A 40 -3.98 2.44 -7.61
N THR A 41 -4.80 2.41 -8.65
CA THR A 41 -6.12 1.77 -8.58
C THR A 41 -5.97 0.25 -8.44
N ASP A 42 -6.79 -0.34 -7.58
CA ASP A 42 -6.88 -1.79 -7.35
C ASP A 42 -5.54 -2.47 -7.01
N MET A 43 -4.73 -1.81 -6.18
CA MET A 43 -3.46 -2.34 -5.70
C MET A 43 -3.64 -3.54 -4.75
N ALA A 44 -2.80 -4.56 -4.88
CA ALA A 44 -2.78 -5.67 -3.93
C ALA A 44 -2.20 -5.22 -2.58
N VAL A 45 -2.98 -5.34 -1.49
CA VAL A 45 -2.56 -4.94 -0.14
C VAL A 45 -1.52 -5.88 0.48
N THR A 46 -1.31 -7.06 -0.12
CA THR A 46 -0.33 -8.05 0.35
C THR A 46 1.11 -7.56 0.25
N ILE A 47 1.40 -6.61 -0.65
CA ILE A 47 2.73 -5.97 -0.73
C ILE A 47 3.06 -5.13 0.50
N LEU A 48 2.04 -4.79 1.31
CA LEU A 48 2.18 -3.98 2.53
C LEU A 48 2.35 -4.84 3.79
N HIS A 49 2.29 -6.18 3.72
CA HIS A 49 2.33 -7.05 4.91
C HIS A 49 3.62 -6.95 5.75
N GLY A 50 4.69 -6.36 5.21
CA GLY A 50 5.92 -6.06 5.94
C GLY A 50 5.95 -4.67 6.60
N MET A 51 4.94 -3.83 6.36
CA MET A 51 4.91 -2.45 6.84
C MET A 51 4.22 -2.38 8.21
N SER A 52 5.01 -2.43 9.27
CA SER A 52 4.50 -2.35 10.64
C SER A 52 4.27 -0.92 11.13
N SER A 53 4.87 0.09 10.50
CA SER A 53 4.79 1.50 10.90
C SER A 53 3.65 2.28 10.22
N THR A 54 3.00 1.72 9.20
CA THR A 54 1.89 2.38 8.51
C THR A 54 0.71 2.53 9.44
N ARG A 55 0.32 3.79 9.68
CA ARG A 55 -0.86 4.15 10.45
C ARG A 55 -2.02 4.56 9.57
N VAL A 56 -1.74 5.25 8.46
CA VAL A 56 -2.76 5.71 7.51
C VAL A 56 -2.46 5.12 6.14
N LEU A 57 -3.43 4.41 5.58
CA LEU A 57 -3.35 3.79 4.26
C LEU A 57 -4.48 4.34 3.38
N HIS A 58 -4.14 4.98 2.27
CA HIS A 58 -5.12 5.36 1.25
C HIS A 58 -5.16 4.31 0.16
N LEU A 59 -6.36 3.85 -0.19
CA LEU A 59 -6.59 2.90 -1.27
C LEU A 59 -7.56 3.49 -2.29
N TYR A 60 -7.32 3.16 -3.55
CA TYR A 60 -8.12 3.62 -4.68
C TYR A 60 -8.75 2.39 -5.33
N SER A 61 -10.08 2.34 -5.37
CA SER A 61 -10.82 1.22 -5.94
C SER A 61 -11.52 1.64 -7.22
N SER A 62 -11.48 0.77 -8.23
CA SER A 62 -12.34 0.89 -9.41
C SER A 62 -13.76 0.36 -9.17
N GLY A 63 -14.01 -0.27 -8.02
CA GLY A 63 -15.20 -1.09 -7.78
C GLY A 63 -15.03 -2.56 -8.19
N ASN A 64 -13.81 -3.02 -8.46
CA ASN A 64 -13.54 -4.42 -8.77
C ASN A 64 -13.80 -5.34 -7.56
N ASP A 65 -14.90 -6.08 -7.61
CA ASP A 65 -15.35 -7.02 -6.58
C ASP A 65 -14.27 -8.01 -6.14
N ALA A 66 -13.45 -8.51 -7.07
CA ALA A 66 -12.40 -9.48 -6.72
C ALA A 66 -11.33 -8.84 -5.82
N VAL A 67 -10.98 -7.59 -6.09
CA VAL A 67 -9.99 -6.82 -5.33
C VAL A 67 -10.56 -6.44 -3.96
N LEU A 68 -11.81 -5.97 -3.90
CA LEU A 68 -12.49 -5.65 -2.64
C LEU A 68 -12.62 -6.88 -1.72
N ARG A 69 -12.89 -8.06 -2.30
CA ARG A 69 -12.90 -9.33 -1.57
C ARG A 69 -11.51 -9.72 -1.08
N SER A 70 -10.47 -9.53 -1.91
CA SER A 70 -9.08 -9.76 -1.51
C SER A 70 -8.66 -8.85 -0.36
N TRP A 71 -9.04 -7.57 -0.38
CA TRP A 71 -8.78 -6.65 0.74
C TRP A 71 -9.49 -7.08 2.02
N SER A 72 -10.71 -7.59 1.90
CA SER A 72 -11.53 -8.04 3.03
C SER A 72 -11.19 -9.45 3.52
N ALA A 73 -10.31 -10.18 2.82
CA ALA A 73 -9.91 -11.52 3.19
C ALA A 73 -9.05 -11.51 4.47
N PRO A 74 -8.94 -12.64 5.21
CA PRO A 74 -8.10 -12.72 6.41
C PRO A 74 -6.63 -12.37 6.17
N ASP A 75 -6.12 -12.65 4.98
CA ASP A 75 -4.78 -12.30 4.52
C ASP A 75 -4.73 -10.95 3.79
N GLY A 76 -5.83 -10.19 3.75
CA GLY A 76 -5.90 -8.85 3.19
C GLY A 76 -5.48 -7.78 4.21
N LEU A 77 -6.33 -6.77 4.38
CA LEU A 77 -6.11 -5.63 5.27
C LEU A 77 -6.03 -6.01 6.74
N GLY A 78 -6.75 -7.06 7.16
CA GLY A 78 -6.75 -7.52 8.55
C GLY A 78 -5.39 -7.98 9.08
N LYS A 79 -4.41 -8.21 8.19
CA LYS A 79 -3.04 -8.57 8.55
C LYS A 79 -2.16 -7.35 8.87
N LEU A 80 -2.60 -6.14 8.54
CA LEU A 80 -1.90 -4.90 8.84
C LEU A 80 -2.14 -4.52 10.30
N GLN A 81 -1.11 -4.63 11.13
CA GLN A 81 -1.26 -4.59 12.59
C GLN A 81 -1.57 -3.19 13.17
N ASN A 82 -1.26 -2.12 12.43
CA ASN A 82 -1.31 -0.73 12.94
C ASN A 82 -2.08 0.25 12.03
N VAL A 83 -2.82 -0.25 11.05
CA VAL A 83 -3.47 0.60 10.04
C VAL A 83 -4.89 0.96 10.47
N SER A 84 -5.19 2.26 10.53
CA SER A 84 -6.57 2.74 10.41
C SER A 84 -6.91 2.83 8.92
N VAL A 85 -7.96 2.12 8.50
CA VAL A 85 -8.52 2.14 7.15
C VAL A 85 -9.58 3.23 7.06
#